data_AF-A0A7W3W0S2-F1
#
_entry.id   AF-A0A7W3W0S2-F1
#
_cell.length_a   1.000
_cell.length_b   1.000
_cell.length_c   1.000
_cell.angle_alpha   90.00
_cell.angle_beta   90.00
_cell.angle_gamma   90.00
#
_symmetry.space_group_name_H-M   'P 1'
#
loop_
_entity.id
_entity.type
_entity.pdbx_description
1 polymer ?
#
loop_
_entity_poly.entity_id
_entity_poly.type
_entity_poly.pdbx_seq_one_letter_code
_entity_poly.pdbx_strand_id
1 'polypeptide(L)'
;MAFSTANIQRDSQTRLSRATNRAAFLADAEASGFVPSVAVEVRFEQADARVAQHLAIAEGTEITVRDRILRADGQAVQLSVSCLSRELTRGTAIEEVESGGTYARLEEAGHSLGSFVEHVGARMPTPEEAALLQLSEGTPVLTVTRVAHGEDGSPLEVNDMVLTADRYQLSYTWPAD
;
A
#
# COMPACT_ATOMS: atom_id res chain seq x y z
N MET A 1 30.20 11.42 1.51
CA MET A 1 29.38 10.25 1.10
C MET A 1 28.15 10.81 0.42
N ALA A 2 28.03 10.62 -0.89
CA ALA A 2 26.90 11.12 -1.66
C ALA A 2 25.73 10.12 -1.49
N PHE A 3 24.73 10.49 -0.72
CA PHE A 3 23.47 9.75 -0.71
C PHE A 3 22.79 10.00 -2.05
N SER A 4 22.65 8.96 -2.85
CA SER A 4 21.81 9.00 -4.04
C SER A 4 20.38 9.25 -3.57
N THR A 5 19.88 10.45 -3.80
CA THR A 5 18.49 10.86 -3.60
C THR A 5 17.64 10.19 -4.67
N ALA A 6 17.21 8.95 -4.44
CA ALA A 6 16.05 8.44 -5.17
C ALA A 6 14.88 9.35 -4.77
N ASN A 7 14.59 10.36 -5.60
CA ASN A 7 13.41 11.21 -5.46
C ASN A 7 12.27 10.49 -6.16
N ILE A 8 11.62 9.59 -5.43
CA ILE A 8 10.51 8.78 -5.92
C ILE A 8 9.28 9.68 -5.97
N GLN A 9 8.99 10.17 -7.16
CA GLN A 9 7.73 10.86 -7.41
C GLN A 9 6.64 9.81 -7.63
N ARG A 10 5.70 9.73 -6.70
CA ARG A 10 4.57 8.81 -6.75
C ARG A 10 3.32 9.56 -7.22
N ASP A 11 2.99 9.40 -8.49
CA ASP A 11 1.89 10.13 -9.14
C ASP A 11 0.51 9.51 -8.86
N SER A 12 -0.51 10.34 -8.69
CA SER A 12 -1.87 9.89 -8.42
C SER A 12 -2.49 9.11 -9.57
N GLN A 13 -2.19 9.42 -10.83
CA GLN A 13 -2.80 8.77 -11.98
C GLN A 13 -2.29 7.34 -12.14
N THR A 14 -0.98 7.12 -12.06
CA THR A 14 -0.41 5.76 -12.10
C THR A 14 -0.87 4.92 -10.91
N ARG A 15 -1.00 5.56 -9.74
CA ARG A 15 -1.34 4.93 -8.46
C ARG A 15 -2.82 4.67 -8.20
N LEU A 16 -3.71 5.47 -8.78
CA LEU A 16 -5.18 5.38 -8.65
C LEU A 16 -5.85 4.85 -9.93
N SER A 17 -5.08 4.65 -11.00
CA SER A 17 -5.55 3.84 -12.13
C SER A 17 -5.88 2.43 -11.66
N ARG A 18 -6.70 1.70 -12.44
CA ARG A 18 -6.98 0.26 -12.20
C ARG A 18 -5.71 -0.61 -12.15
N ALA A 19 -4.53 -0.05 -12.50
CA ALA A 19 -3.25 -0.72 -12.33
C ALA A 19 -2.82 -0.81 -10.85
N THR A 20 -2.70 -2.06 -10.38
CA THR A 20 -2.34 -2.54 -9.03
C THR A 20 -1.25 -1.77 -8.23
N ASN A 21 -1.29 -1.87 -6.89
CA ASN A 21 -0.22 -1.35 -5.98
C ASN A 21 1.20 -1.83 -6.32
N ARG A 22 1.40 -3.10 -6.74
CA ARG A 22 2.70 -3.62 -7.19
C ARG A 22 3.09 -3.00 -8.53
N ALA A 23 2.15 -2.89 -9.48
CA ALA A 23 2.41 -2.23 -10.76
C ALA A 23 2.75 -0.74 -10.57
N ALA A 24 2.11 -0.05 -9.62
CA ALA A 24 2.42 1.35 -9.33
C ALA A 24 3.87 1.54 -8.88
N PHE A 25 4.38 0.71 -7.97
CA PHE A 25 5.79 0.81 -7.55
C PHE A 25 6.78 0.41 -8.65
N LEU A 26 6.43 -0.58 -9.48
CA LEU A 26 7.23 -0.95 -10.65
C LEU A 26 7.25 0.18 -11.70
N ALA A 27 6.14 0.88 -11.88
CA ALA A 27 6.05 2.05 -12.76
C ALA A 27 6.86 3.23 -12.21
N ASP A 28 6.81 3.48 -10.89
CA ASP A 28 7.65 4.48 -10.22
C ASP A 28 9.15 4.16 -10.43
N ALA A 29 9.50 2.87 -10.40
CA ALA A 29 10.86 2.38 -10.63
C ALA A 29 11.34 2.63 -12.06
N GLU A 30 10.50 2.35 -13.05
CA GLU A 30 10.78 2.64 -14.46
C GLU A 30 10.95 4.15 -14.68
N ALA A 31 10.06 4.97 -14.12
CA ALA A 31 10.09 6.42 -14.26
C ALA A 31 11.29 7.08 -13.56
N SER A 32 11.69 6.54 -12.41
CA SER A 32 12.75 7.12 -11.55
C SER A 32 14.12 6.43 -11.71
N GLY A 33 14.18 5.33 -12.48
CA GLY A 33 15.43 4.64 -12.84
C GLY A 33 16.06 3.81 -11.72
N PHE A 34 15.28 3.25 -10.79
CA PHE A 34 15.79 2.38 -9.71
C PHE A 34 15.40 0.91 -9.91
N VAL A 35 16.11 -0.01 -9.25
CA VAL A 35 15.79 -1.43 -9.25
C VAL A 35 14.78 -1.74 -8.13
N PRO A 36 13.53 -2.15 -8.45
CA PRO A 36 12.52 -2.42 -7.44
C PRO A 36 12.65 -3.84 -6.87
N SER A 37 12.37 -4.00 -5.58
CA SER A 37 12.03 -5.31 -5.00
C SER A 37 10.92 -5.17 -3.96
N VAL A 38 10.11 -6.22 -3.82
CA VAL A 38 8.98 -6.27 -2.89
C VAL A 38 9.04 -7.60 -2.14
N ALA A 39 9.21 -7.54 -0.83
CA ALA A 39 9.00 -8.69 0.05
C ALA A 39 7.54 -8.70 0.50
N VAL A 40 6.90 -9.88 0.51
CA VAL A 40 5.50 -10.04 0.89
C VAL A 40 5.38 -11.11 1.97
N GLU A 41 4.62 -10.83 3.02
CA GLU A 41 4.14 -11.81 3.98
C GLU A 41 2.62 -11.81 3.98
N VAL A 42 2.01 -12.99 4.09
CA VAL A 42 0.56 -13.13 4.18
C VAL A 42 0.22 -13.88 5.47
N ARG A 43 -0.72 -13.33 6.24
CA ARG A 43 -1.25 -13.95 7.47
C ARG A 43 -2.75 -13.73 7.59
N PHE A 44 -3.35 -14.46 8.53
CA PHE A 44 -4.76 -14.30 8.90
C PHE A 44 -4.84 -13.87 10.36
N GLU A 45 -5.66 -12.87 10.64
CA GLU A 45 -5.88 -12.37 11.99
C GLU A 45 -7.33 -11.93 12.17
N GLN A 46 -7.67 -11.49 13.38
CA GLN A 46 -8.98 -10.93 13.68
C GLN A 46 -8.93 -9.41 13.57
N ALA A 47 -9.90 -8.81 12.87
CA ALA A 47 -9.97 -7.37 12.70
C ALA A 47 -10.08 -6.66 14.05
N ASP A 48 -9.18 -5.70 14.28
CA ASP A 48 -9.35 -4.73 15.36
C ASP A 48 -10.48 -3.74 15.03
N ALA A 49 -10.85 -2.91 16.00
CA ALA A 49 -11.92 -1.92 15.83
C ALA A 49 -11.69 -0.97 14.63
N ARG A 50 -10.44 -0.60 14.32
CA ARG A 50 -10.12 0.35 13.26
C ARG A 50 -10.25 -0.29 11.88
N VAL A 51 -9.67 -1.47 11.70
CA VAL A 51 -9.77 -2.25 10.45
C VAL A 51 -11.22 -2.65 10.22
N ALA A 52 -11.94 -3.09 11.25
CA ALA A 52 -13.36 -3.42 11.16
C ALA A 52 -14.21 -2.23 10.71
N GLN A 53 -13.94 -1.04 11.25
CA GLN A 53 -14.61 0.19 10.83
C GLN A 53 -14.35 0.52 9.36
N HIS A 54 -13.09 0.47 8.90
CA HIS A 54 -12.75 0.76 7.50
C HIS A 54 -13.34 -0.26 6.52
N LEU A 55 -13.40 -1.53 6.92
CA LEU A 55 -13.94 -2.61 6.10
C LEU A 55 -15.46 -2.83 6.28
N ALA A 56 -16.13 -2.01 7.09
CA ALA A 56 -17.56 -2.18 7.40
C ALA A 56 -17.95 -3.60 7.82
N ILE A 57 -17.07 -4.27 8.57
CA ILE A 57 -17.27 -5.62 9.14
C ILE A 57 -17.34 -5.53 10.68
N ALA A 58 -17.71 -6.63 11.33
CA ALA A 58 -17.67 -6.69 12.79
C ALA A 58 -16.22 -6.76 13.29
N GLU A 59 -15.92 -6.11 14.43
CA GLU A 59 -14.68 -6.36 15.16
C GLU A 59 -14.58 -7.86 15.50
N GLY A 60 -13.38 -8.42 15.36
CA GLY A 60 -13.18 -9.86 15.53
C GLY A 60 -13.58 -10.69 14.30
N THR A 61 -13.85 -10.08 13.15
CA THR A 61 -14.03 -10.80 11.88
C THR A 61 -12.66 -11.21 11.33
N GLU A 62 -12.56 -12.42 10.77
CA GLU A 62 -11.30 -12.91 10.19
C GLU A 62 -10.93 -12.12 8.93
N ILE A 63 -9.70 -11.63 8.89
CA ILE A 63 -9.14 -10.84 7.79
C ILE A 63 -7.88 -11.51 7.25
N THR A 64 -7.62 -11.27 5.97
CA THR A 64 -6.34 -11.54 5.33
C THR A 64 -5.49 -10.30 5.38
N VAL A 65 -4.27 -10.43 5.89
CA VAL A 65 -3.30 -9.34 5.97
C VAL A 65 -2.11 -9.65 5.09
N ARG A 66 -1.75 -8.67 4.26
CA ARG A 66 -0.59 -8.71 3.37
C ARG A 66 0.38 -7.59 3.73
N ASP A 67 1.47 -7.96 4.38
CA ASP A 67 2.56 -7.05 4.69
C ASP A 67 3.55 -6.99 3.54
N ARG A 68 4.01 -5.79 3.23
CA ARG A 68 4.95 -5.55 2.13
C ARG A 68 6.03 -4.57 2.52
N ILE A 69 7.26 -4.94 2.20
CA ILE A 69 8.42 -4.04 2.26
C ILE A 69 8.87 -3.78 0.84
N LEU A 70 8.73 -2.53 0.39
CA LEU A 70 9.10 -2.08 -0.95
C LEU A 70 10.47 -1.42 -0.86
N ARG A 71 11.37 -1.83 -1.77
CA ARG A 71 12.75 -1.37 -1.81
C ARG A 71 13.12 -0.80 -3.17
N ALA A 72 13.83 0.33 -3.16
CA ALA A 72 14.49 0.92 -4.31
C ALA A 72 16.00 0.73 -4.13
N ASP A 73 16.66 0.10 -5.11
CA ASP A 73 18.10 -0.21 -5.07
C ASP A 73 18.53 -0.94 -3.78
N GLY A 74 17.67 -1.84 -3.30
CA GLY A 74 17.86 -2.62 -2.08
C GLY A 74 17.53 -1.87 -0.77
N GLN A 75 17.39 -0.55 -0.81
CA GLN A 75 17.00 0.25 0.35
C GLN A 75 15.49 0.26 0.54
N ALA A 76 15.00 0.00 1.76
CA ALA A 76 13.57 0.08 2.05
C ALA A 76 13.10 1.53 1.99
N VAL A 77 12.02 1.76 1.23
CA VAL A 77 11.46 3.09 0.99
C VAL A 77 9.99 3.17 1.41
N GLN A 78 9.29 2.04 1.47
CA GLN A 78 7.90 2.00 1.90
C GLN A 78 7.58 0.68 2.62
N LEU A 79 6.83 0.80 3.72
CA LEU A 79 6.12 -0.30 4.38
C LEU A 79 4.64 -0.21 4.01
N SER A 80 3.98 -1.35 3.82
CA SER A 80 2.55 -1.40 3.49
C SER A 80 1.89 -2.59 4.16
N VAL A 81 0.81 -2.35 4.88
CA VAL A 81 -0.03 -3.37 5.53
C VAL A 81 -1.42 -3.28 4.91
N SER A 82 -1.84 -4.34 4.24
CA SER A 82 -3.09 -4.41 3.50
C SER A 82 -4.01 -5.44 4.13
N CYS A 83 -5.17 -5.01 4.60
CA CYS A 83 -6.17 -5.85 5.26
C CYS A 83 -7.42 -5.98 4.37
N LEU A 84 -7.88 -7.21 4.18
CA LEU A 84 -9.08 -7.54 3.43
C LEU A 84 -9.97 -8.46 4.25
N SER A 85 -11.29 -8.34 4.13
CA SER A 85 -12.20 -9.35 4.69
C SER A 85 -11.86 -10.71 4.11
N ARG A 86 -11.70 -11.73 4.96
CA ARG A 86 -11.34 -13.06 4.47
C ARG A 86 -12.46 -13.71 3.66
N GLU A 87 -13.69 -13.24 3.81
CA GLU A 87 -14.81 -13.62 2.94
C GLU A 87 -14.51 -13.34 1.46
N LEU A 88 -13.77 -12.26 1.16
CA LEU A 88 -13.39 -11.88 -0.20
C LEU A 88 -12.18 -12.66 -0.72
N THR A 89 -11.30 -13.12 0.18
CA THR A 89 -10.00 -13.67 -0.22
C THR A 89 -9.94 -15.19 -0.19
N ARG A 90 -10.81 -15.86 0.57
CA ARG A 90 -10.72 -17.29 0.85
C ARG A 90 -10.69 -18.12 -0.42
N GLY A 91 -9.62 -18.91 -0.58
CA GLY A 91 -9.45 -19.79 -1.75
C GLY A 91 -9.11 -19.05 -3.05
N THR A 92 -8.80 -17.76 -2.98
CA THR A 92 -8.28 -16.98 -4.10
C THR A 92 -6.77 -16.84 -4.00
N ALA A 93 -6.13 -16.44 -5.10
CA ALA A 93 -4.69 -16.16 -5.09
C ALA A 93 -4.31 -15.01 -4.13
N ILE A 94 -5.24 -14.18 -3.62
CA ILE A 94 -4.91 -13.10 -2.68
C ILE A 94 -4.22 -13.64 -1.41
N GLU A 95 -4.56 -14.86 -0.98
CA GLU A 95 -3.96 -15.52 0.18
C GLU A 95 -2.53 -16.05 -0.08
N GLU A 96 -2.04 -15.95 -1.32
CA GLU A 96 -0.70 -16.41 -1.70
C GLU A 96 0.33 -15.26 -1.68
N VAL A 97 1.57 -15.59 -1.29
CA VAL A 97 2.71 -14.65 -1.27
C VAL A 97 3.04 -14.16 -2.69
N GLU A 98 3.14 -15.08 -3.64
CA GLU A 98 3.49 -14.81 -5.05
C GLU A 98 2.25 -14.50 -5.92
N SER A 99 1.29 -13.79 -5.34
CA SER A 99 0.00 -13.52 -6.00
C SER A 99 -0.01 -12.27 -6.88
N GLY A 100 1.09 -11.55 -6.99
CA GLY A 100 1.09 -10.25 -7.68
C GLY A 100 0.33 -9.17 -6.89
N GLY A 101 -0.31 -8.25 -7.62
CA GLY A 101 -0.97 -7.08 -7.02
C GLY A 101 -2.39 -7.39 -6.49
N THR A 102 -2.72 -6.93 -5.28
CA THR A 102 -4.01 -7.21 -4.62
C THR A 102 -5.22 -6.92 -5.52
N TYR A 103 -5.22 -5.76 -6.17
CA TYR A 103 -6.36 -5.30 -6.99
C TYR A 103 -6.66 -6.19 -8.20
N ALA A 104 -5.63 -6.67 -8.90
CA ALA A 104 -5.84 -7.58 -10.04
C ALA A 104 -6.43 -8.91 -9.55
N ARG A 105 -6.00 -9.37 -8.37
CA ARG A 105 -6.53 -10.60 -7.78
C ARG A 105 -7.97 -10.44 -7.26
N LEU A 106 -8.34 -9.26 -6.76
CA LEU A 106 -9.73 -8.93 -6.42
C LEU A 106 -10.63 -8.95 -7.66
N GLU A 107 -10.19 -8.30 -8.75
CA GLU A 107 -10.92 -8.29 -10.03
C GLU A 107 -11.07 -9.71 -10.62
N GLU A 108 -10.00 -10.52 -10.58
CA GLU A 108 -10.05 -11.93 -11.00
C GLU A 108 -10.99 -12.79 -10.14
N ALA A 109 -11.16 -12.43 -8.87
CA ALA A 109 -12.12 -13.05 -7.96
C ALA A 109 -13.56 -12.52 -8.14
N GLY A 110 -13.78 -11.58 -9.08
CA GLY A 110 -15.09 -11.01 -9.38
C GLY A 110 -15.46 -9.76 -8.58
N HIS A 111 -14.50 -9.15 -7.88
CA HIS A 111 -14.69 -7.92 -7.12
C HIS A 111 -14.20 -6.71 -7.93
N SER A 112 -15.10 -6.08 -8.68
CA SER A 112 -14.81 -4.90 -9.50
C SER A 112 -14.51 -3.67 -8.67
N LEU A 113 -13.39 -3.00 -8.90
CA LEU A 113 -13.00 -1.76 -8.25
C LEU A 113 -13.79 -0.55 -8.78
N GLY A 114 -14.41 0.20 -7.87
CA GLY A 114 -15.14 1.43 -8.15
C GLY A 114 -14.34 2.70 -7.85
N SER A 115 -13.84 2.84 -6.63
CA SER A 115 -13.15 4.07 -6.20
C SER A 115 -12.09 3.84 -5.13
N PHE A 116 -11.23 4.84 -4.92
CA PHE A 116 -10.25 4.85 -3.84
C PHE A 116 -10.39 6.13 -3.03
N VAL A 117 -10.32 6.00 -1.71
CA VAL A 117 -10.20 7.13 -0.78
C VAL A 117 -8.86 7.04 -0.08
N GLU A 118 -8.16 8.16 0.04
CA GLU A 118 -6.88 8.21 0.74
C GLU A 118 -6.85 9.33 1.78
N HIS A 119 -6.33 8.98 2.95
CA HIS A 119 -5.98 9.92 4.00
C HIS A 119 -4.46 10.01 4.09
N VAL A 120 -3.92 11.17 3.77
CA VAL A 120 -2.49 11.45 3.79
C VAL A 120 -2.13 12.26 5.03
N GLY A 121 -1.05 11.88 5.69
CA GLY A 121 -0.53 12.57 6.85
C GLY A 121 0.99 12.48 6.94
N ALA A 122 1.53 13.01 8.03
CA ALA A 122 2.94 12.90 8.38
C ALA A 122 3.09 12.78 9.89
N ARG A 123 4.11 12.04 10.33
CA ARG A 123 4.49 11.90 11.75
C ARG A 123 5.94 11.47 11.87
N MET A 124 6.47 11.46 13.10
CA MET A 124 7.73 10.76 13.38
C MET A 124 7.52 9.24 13.25
N PRO A 125 8.54 8.51 12.75
CA PRO A 125 8.49 7.05 12.68
C PRO A 125 8.47 6.42 14.08
N THR A 126 7.90 5.22 14.19
CA THR A 126 8.16 4.35 15.34
C THR A 126 9.62 3.84 15.30
N PRO A 127 10.17 3.33 16.43
CA PRO A 127 11.52 2.76 16.42
C PRO A 127 11.69 1.61 15.40
N GLU A 128 10.65 0.78 15.24
CA GLU A 128 10.64 -0.32 14.28
C GLU A 128 10.63 0.20 12.84
N GLU A 129 9.77 1.17 12.53
CA GLU A 129 9.73 1.79 11.20
C GLU A 129 11.06 2.47 10.85
N ALA A 130 11.66 3.20 11.80
CA ALA A 130 12.95 3.86 11.61
C ALA A 130 14.06 2.85 11.31
N ALA A 131 14.06 1.70 12.00
CA ALA A 131 15.02 0.64 11.77
C ALA A 131 14.81 -0.04 10.40
N LEU A 132 13.56 -0.41 10.07
CA LEU A 132 13.23 -1.10 8.81
C LEU A 132 13.50 -0.22 7.58
N LEU A 133 13.15 1.06 7.67
CA LEU A 133 13.33 2.05 6.60
C LEU A 133 14.72 2.69 6.57
N GLN A 134 15.58 2.37 7.55
CA GLN A 134 16.93 2.90 7.71
C GLN A 134 16.91 4.44 7.67
N LEU A 135 16.06 5.04 8.49
CA LEU A 135 15.87 6.48 8.54
C LEU A 135 17.01 7.14 9.33
N SER A 136 17.44 8.30 8.84
CA SER A 136 18.30 9.20 9.61
C SER A 136 17.51 9.78 10.78
N GLU A 137 18.23 10.17 11.84
CA GLU A 137 17.62 10.85 12.98
C GLU A 137 16.91 12.13 12.51
N GLY A 138 15.69 12.36 13.03
CA GLY A 138 14.88 13.52 12.67
C GLY A 138 14.15 13.41 11.31
N THR A 139 14.29 12.31 10.56
CA THR A 139 13.53 12.11 9.32
C THR A 139 12.09 11.67 9.62
N PRO A 140 11.07 12.45 9.21
CA PRO A 140 9.67 12.04 9.38
C PRO A 140 9.28 10.99 8.33
N VAL A 141 8.10 10.41 8.51
CA VAL A 141 7.45 9.55 7.51
C VAL A 141 6.18 10.20 7.01
N LEU A 142 5.85 9.93 5.74
CA LEU A 142 4.52 10.16 5.20
C LEU A 142 3.67 8.93 5.50
N THR A 143 2.43 9.14 5.91
CA THR A 143 1.45 8.07 6.14
C THR A 143 0.35 8.18 5.10
N VAL A 144 -0.06 7.05 4.52
CA VAL A 144 -1.22 6.99 3.62
C VAL A 144 -2.09 5.82 4.04
N THR A 145 -3.31 6.09 4.48
CA THR A 145 -4.35 5.07 4.64
C THR A 145 -5.24 5.13 3.41
N ARG A 146 -5.28 4.06 2.63
CA ARG A 146 -6.15 3.93 1.45
C ARG A 146 -7.27 2.94 1.73
N VAL A 147 -8.50 3.30 1.37
CA VAL A 147 -9.61 2.35 1.27
C VAL A 147 -9.99 2.19 -0.20
N ALA A 148 -9.97 0.96 -0.69
CA ALA A 148 -10.49 0.59 -2.00
C ALA A 148 -11.95 0.17 -1.87
N HIS A 149 -12.83 0.75 -2.69
CA HIS A 149 -14.25 0.42 -2.73
C HIS A 149 -14.61 -0.26 -4.04
N GLY A 150 -15.54 -1.21 -3.99
CA GLY A 150 -16.16 -1.80 -5.16
C GLY A 150 -17.06 -0.82 -5.91
N GLU A 151 -17.51 -1.20 -7.10
CA GLU A 151 -18.49 -0.41 -7.88
C GLU A 151 -19.84 -0.24 -7.16
N ASP A 152 -20.16 -1.16 -6.24
CA ASP A 152 -21.32 -1.08 -5.34
C ASP A 152 -21.09 -0.22 -4.08
N GLY A 153 -19.89 0.36 -3.92
CA GLY A 153 -19.49 1.16 -2.77
C GLY A 153 -19.04 0.36 -1.55
N SER A 154 -19.01 -0.98 -1.61
CA SER A 154 -18.51 -1.81 -0.51
C SER A 154 -17.00 -1.68 -0.34
N PRO A 155 -16.45 -1.60 0.89
CA PRO A 155 -15.00 -1.57 1.09
C PRO A 155 -14.38 -2.96 0.86
N LEU A 156 -13.39 -3.03 -0.04
CA LEU A 156 -12.71 -4.27 -0.43
C LEU A 156 -11.35 -4.44 0.27
N GLU A 157 -10.64 -3.33 0.51
CA GLU A 157 -9.31 -3.33 1.14
C GLU A 157 -9.12 -2.03 1.93
N VAL A 158 -8.49 -2.13 3.10
CA VAL A 158 -7.80 -1.00 3.74
C VAL A 158 -6.29 -1.26 3.70
N ASN A 159 -5.52 -0.27 3.27
CA ASN A 159 -4.07 -0.36 3.14
C ASN A 159 -3.40 0.83 3.80
N ASP A 160 -2.64 0.58 4.86
CA ASP A 160 -1.80 1.57 5.49
C ASP A 160 -0.38 1.50 4.94
N MET A 161 0.13 2.65 4.55
CA MET A 161 1.45 2.80 4.00
C MET A 161 2.24 3.81 4.82
N VAL A 162 3.51 3.48 5.06
CA VAL A 162 4.50 4.35 5.68
C VAL A 162 5.62 4.54 4.67
N LEU A 163 5.85 5.78 4.25
CA LEU A 163 6.82 6.14 3.21
C LEU A 163 7.89 7.05 3.81
N THR A 164 9.14 6.87 3.39
CA THR A 164 10.26 7.71 3.82
C THR A 164 10.13 9.11 3.23
N ALA A 165 9.97 10.15 4.07
CA ALA A 165 9.69 11.51 3.59
C ALA A 165 10.89 12.20 2.91
N ASP A 166 12.11 11.70 3.10
CA ASP A 166 13.34 12.17 2.44
C ASP A 166 13.49 11.64 1.01
N ARG A 167 12.68 10.64 0.61
CA ARG A 167 12.77 9.98 -0.71
C ARG A 167 11.46 10.01 -1.49
N TYR A 168 10.32 10.10 -0.81
CA TYR A 168 9.02 10.12 -1.48
C TYR A 168 8.46 11.53 -1.61
N GLN A 169 7.94 11.81 -2.79
CA GLN A 169 7.02 12.91 -3.05
C GLN A 169 5.69 12.34 -3.56
N LEU A 170 4.58 12.70 -2.93
CA LEU A 170 3.24 12.37 -3.43
C LEU A 170 2.78 13.49 -4.38
N SER A 171 2.58 13.15 -5.65
CA SER A 171 2.09 14.08 -6.67
C SER A 171 0.64 13.79 -7.02
N TYR A 172 -0.17 14.83 -7.12
CA TYR A 172 -1.57 14.72 -7.49
C TYR A 172 -1.87 15.64 -8.67
N THR A 173 -2.45 15.06 -9.72
CA THR A 173 -2.84 15.77 -10.93
C THR A 173 -4.31 15.51 -11.20
N TRP A 174 -5.11 16.57 -11.24
CA TRP A 174 -6.53 16.51 -11.55
C TRP A 174 -6.89 17.59 -12.60
N PRO A 175 -7.90 17.34 -13.45
CA PRO A 175 -8.44 18.35 -14.36
C PRO A 175 -8.96 19.56 -13.56
N ALA A 176 -8.90 20.75 -14.18
CA ALA A 176 -9.38 21.98 -13.56
C ALA A 176 -10.86 22.26 -13.86
N ASP A 177 -11.45 21.46 -14.76
CA ASP A 177 -12.78 21.57 -15.34
C ASP A 177 -13.76 20.50 -14.84
#